data_AF-A0A8J3EP85-F1
#
_entry.id   AF-A0A8J3EP85-F1
#
_cell.length_a   1.000
_cell.length_b   1.000
_cell.length_c   1.000
_cell.angle_alpha   90.00
_cell.angle_beta   90.00
_cell.angle_gamma   90.00
#
_symmetry.space_group_name_H-M   'P 1'
#
loop_
_entity.id
_entity.type
_entity.pdbx_description
1 polymer ?
#
loop_
_entity_poly.entity_id
_entity_poly.type
_entity_poly.pdbx_seq_one_letter_code
_entity_poly.pdbx_strand_id
1 'polypeptide(L)'
;MLIDEKQRHQAALEYPDLFFALHNEQLQIDFRRFDAAGKALKTRVRALGLFVIGMTFFSFVIALTEPAFCLSDAVLGLSGVILTVMAVIGLFAGTAAIFLGNVGVLTGKAKRAWLQNRLVTERLRQWNYQYMIAHASDLADAAGNEEGRATWLRQREIAYGRLQTSFIDQIDAEYSSYIAINPATPYDVLINDDMPGPPVWLEPSWKKNIGEVSTVQSSPAVEQLLDAYYRLRVLGQLQYNRYKLEEEGKFWVHPRVQARRLKFLSSSTIVIGLACNAAALIFILVGITGLFPIAAGVLAVLSLLFSVCIKAVEEGLQPEREIQRTVDYQRRVEAVEKTFTTSSDVGERLKAAIHLEETAFLEMVDFLYTNARARFVV
;
A
#
# COMPACT_ATOMS: atom_id res chain seq x y z
N MET A 1 4.65 -13.63 -5.92
CA MET A 1 4.73 -13.80 -4.45
C MET A 1 5.98 -14.61 -4.17
N LEU A 2 6.61 -14.50 -3.00
CA LEU A 2 7.46 -15.62 -2.59
C LEU A 2 6.56 -16.80 -2.29
N ILE A 3 7.00 -17.98 -2.70
CA ILE A 3 6.24 -19.21 -2.64
C ILE A 3 5.80 -19.45 -1.19
N ASP A 4 4.48 -19.50 -0.96
CA ASP A 4 3.94 -19.85 0.36
C ASP A 4 4.18 -21.33 0.68
N GLU A 5 3.91 -21.77 1.90
CA GLU A 5 4.18 -23.15 2.30
C GLU A 5 3.38 -24.20 1.50
N LYS A 6 2.14 -23.91 1.11
CA LYS A 6 1.32 -24.79 0.26
C LYS A 6 1.85 -24.81 -1.18
N GLN A 7 2.15 -23.63 -1.72
CA GLN A 7 2.77 -23.47 -3.03
C GLN A 7 4.15 -24.10 -3.09
N ARG A 8 4.87 -24.22 -1.96
CA ARG A 8 6.19 -24.87 -1.88
C ARG A 8 6.08 -26.35 -2.21
N HIS A 9 5.13 -27.04 -1.59
CA HIS A 9 4.89 -28.45 -1.88
C HIS A 9 4.48 -28.66 -3.34
N GLN A 10 3.60 -27.80 -3.86
CA GLN A 10 3.19 -27.87 -5.26
C GLN A 10 4.36 -27.59 -6.22
N ALA A 11 5.16 -26.56 -5.97
CA ALA A 11 6.31 -26.21 -6.79
C ALA A 11 7.41 -27.29 -6.76
N ALA A 12 7.60 -27.98 -5.62
CA ALA A 12 8.51 -29.10 -5.53
C ALA A 12 8.08 -30.29 -6.40
N LEU A 13 6.77 -30.48 -6.58
CA LEU A 13 6.20 -31.52 -7.44
C LEU A 13 6.20 -31.12 -8.92
N GLU A 14 5.87 -29.85 -9.22
CA GLU A 14 5.77 -29.35 -10.60
C GLU A 14 7.13 -29.03 -11.23
N TYR A 15 8.12 -28.61 -10.42
CA TYR A 15 9.44 -28.17 -10.87
C TYR A 15 10.58 -28.81 -10.07
N PRO A 16 10.69 -30.15 -10.04
CA PRO A 16 11.65 -30.84 -9.19
C PRO A 16 13.11 -30.44 -9.50
N ASP A 17 13.42 -30.19 -10.77
CA ASP A 17 14.77 -29.82 -11.20
C ASP A 17 15.14 -28.37 -10.87
N LEU A 18 14.15 -27.49 -10.66
CA LEU A 18 14.37 -26.07 -10.35
C LEU A 18 14.00 -25.69 -8.93
N PHE A 19 13.45 -26.61 -8.14
CA PHE A 19 12.97 -26.30 -6.80
C PHE A 19 14.06 -25.67 -5.92
N PHE A 20 15.32 -26.10 -6.09
CA PHE A 20 16.48 -25.53 -5.38
C PHE A 20 16.67 -24.02 -5.65
N ALA A 21 16.26 -23.53 -6.82
CA ALA A 21 16.32 -22.12 -7.18
C ALA A 21 15.06 -21.35 -6.80
N LEU A 22 13.90 -22.00 -6.91
CA LEU A 22 12.62 -21.41 -6.51
C LEU A 22 12.52 -21.18 -5.00
N HIS A 23 13.19 -22.02 -4.21
CA HIS A 23 13.23 -21.91 -2.75
C HIS A 23 14.50 -21.21 -2.26
N ASN A 24 14.35 -20.31 -1.29
CA ASN A 24 15.45 -19.75 -0.49
C ASN A 24 14.89 -19.50 0.91
N GLU A 25 15.28 -20.33 1.86
CA GLU A 25 14.74 -20.31 3.21
C GLU A 25 15.01 -18.99 3.93
N GLN A 26 16.27 -18.52 3.89
CA GLN A 26 16.67 -17.29 4.55
C GLN A 26 15.89 -16.08 4.01
N LEU A 27 15.76 -15.98 2.69
CA LEU A 27 15.00 -14.91 2.04
C LEU A 27 13.51 -14.95 2.44
N GLN A 28 12.92 -16.14 2.58
CA GLN A 28 11.55 -16.30 3.05
C GLN A 28 11.38 -15.91 4.53
N ILE A 29 12.34 -16.27 5.38
CA ILE A 29 12.35 -15.87 6.80
C ILE A 29 12.38 -14.35 6.89
N ASP A 30 13.30 -13.70 6.17
CA ASP A 30 13.42 -12.25 6.16
C ASP A 30 12.16 -11.58 5.60
N PHE A 31 11.63 -12.09 4.50
CA PHE A 31 10.37 -11.59 3.94
C PHE A 31 9.22 -11.65 4.95
N ARG A 32 9.02 -12.79 5.62
CA ARG A 32 7.96 -12.96 6.62
C ARG A 32 8.16 -12.00 7.80
N ARG A 33 9.40 -11.81 8.25
CA ARG A 33 9.76 -10.87 9.32
C ARG A 33 9.33 -9.44 8.96
N PHE A 34 9.76 -8.93 7.80
CA PHE A 34 9.43 -7.56 7.37
C PHE A 34 7.93 -7.40 7.02
N ASP A 35 7.28 -8.41 6.42
CA ASP A 35 5.85 -8.35 6.10
C ASP A 35 4.97 -8.34 7.37
N ALA A 36 5.29 -9.17 8.36
CA ALA A 36 4.58 -9.17 9.64
C ALA A 36 4.74 -7.85 10.39
N ALA A 37 5.96 -7.33 10.48
CA ALA A 37 6.24 -6.03 11.09
C ALA A 37 5.50 -4.89 10.36
N GLY A 38 5.53 -4.91 9.02
CA GLY A 38 4.80 -3.96 8.19
C GLY A 38 3.28 -3.99 8.41
N LYS A 39 2.66 -5.18 8.47
CA LYS A 39 1.22 -5.35 8.73
C LYS A 39 0.82 -4.83 10.12
N ALA A 40 1.63 -5.10 11.14
CA ALA A 40 1.40 -4.62 12.50
C ALA A 40 1.46 -3.08 12.56
N LEU A 41 2.50 -2.49 11.96
CA LEU A 41 2.65 -1.03 11.90
C LEU A 41 1.53 -0.36 11.10
N LYS A 42 1.11 -0.94 9.97
CA LYS A 42 -0.01 -0.42 9.17
C LYS A 42 -1.29 -0.30 10.00
N THR A 43 -1.63 -1.37 10.72
CA THR A 43 -2.81 -1.40 11.58
C THR A 43 -2.74 -0.34 12.67
N ARG A 44 -1.56 -0.16 13.28
CA ARG A 44 -1.32 0.86 14.32
C ARG A 44 -1.43 2.28 13.78
N VAL A 45 -0.80 2.59 12.65
CA VAL A 45 -0.85 3.91 12.00
C VAL A 45 -2.28 4.27 11.65
N ARG A 46 -3.04 3.32 11.10
CA ARG A 46 -4.46 3.49 10.79
C ARG A 46 -5.31 3.78 12.02
N ALA A 47 -5.15 2.99 13.08
CA ALA A 47 -5.89 3.16 14.32
C ALA A 47 -5.62 4.55 14.93
N LEU A 48 -4.36 4.98 14.92
CA LEU A 48 -3.97 6.32 15.39
C LEU A 48 -4.58 7.43 14.53
N GLY A 49 -4.59 7.26 13.20
CA GLY A 49 -5.24 8.20 12.28
C GLY A 49 -6.73 8.38 12.54
N LEU A 50 -7.45 7.25 12.69
CA LEU A 50 -8.87 7.26 13.02
C LEU A 50 -9.13 7.84 14.41
N PHE A 51 -8.26 7.57 15.39
CA PHE A 51 -8.35 8.15 16.72
C PHE A 51 -8.23 9.67 16.68
N VAL A 52 -7.27 10.22 15.93
CA VAL A 52 -7.12 11.68 15.76
C VAL A 52 -8.37 12.29 15.15
N ILE A 53 -8.93 11.69 14.09
CA ILE A 53 -10.17 12.17 13.47
C ILE A 53 -11.33 12.12 14.47
N GLY A 54 -11.46 11.04 15.25
CA GLY A 54 -12.48 10.89 16.28
C GLY A 54 -12.36 11.93 17.40
N MET A 55 -11.14 12.24 17.85
CA MET A 55 -10.88 13.27 18.85
C MET A 55 -11.23 14.67 18.34
N THR A 56 -10.89 14.98 17.08
CA THR A 56 -11.31 16.22 16.41
C THR A 56 -12.83 16.33 16.37
N PHE A 57 -13.50 15.28 15.89
CA PHE A 57 -14.95 15.23 15.82
C PHE A 57 -15.59 15.47 17.20
N PHE A 58 -15.11 14.77 18.22
CA PHE A 58 -15.62 14.89 19.59
C PHE A 58 -15.41 16.28 20.18
N SER A 59 -14.25 16.90 19.95
CA SER A 59 -13.97 18.28 20.36
C SER A 59 -14.99 19.27 19.77
N PHE A 60 -15.33 19.11 18.48
CA PHE A 60 -16.32 19.96 17.84
C PHE A 60 -17.75 19.66 18.31
N VAL A 61 -18.11 18.41 18.57
CA VAL A 61 -19.42 18.04 19.13
C VAL A 61 -19.65 18.76 20.47
N ILE A 62 -18.65 18.75 21.36
CA ILE A 62 -18.72 19.45 22.66
C ILE A 62 -18.93 20.95 22.43
N ALA A 63 -18.15 21.57 21.54
CA ALA A 63 -18.28 23.00 21.24
C ALA A 63 -19.65 23.35 20.65
N LEU A 64 -20.20 22.51 19.77
CA LEU A 64 -21.49 22.75 19.11
C LEU A 64 -22.70 22.52 20.00
N THR A 65 -22.54 21.73 21.07
CA THR A 65 -23.63 21.42 22.01
C THR A 65 -23.70 22.40 23.17
N GLU A 66 -22.71 23.28 23.34
CA GLU A 66 -22.66 24.32 24.38
C GLU A 66 -23.93 25.19 24.45
N PRO A 67 -24.51 25.70 23.34
CA PRO A 67 -25.75 26.47 23.39
C PRO A 67 -26.94 25.67 23.93
N ALA A 68 -27.02 24.38 23.60
CA ALA A 68 -28.08 23.50 24.10
C ALA A 68 -27.91 23.22 25.60
N PHE A 69 -26.66 23.10 26.06
CA PHE A 69 -26.37 22.95 27.47
C PHE A 69 -26.67 24.20 28.28
N CYS A 70 -26.32 25.40 27.80
CA CYS A 70 -26.65 26.66 28.46
C CYS A 70 -28.18 26.85 28.62
N LEU A 71 -28.97 26.46 27.62
CA LEU A 71 -30.43 26.45 27.71
C LEU A 71 -30.96 25.41 28.69
N SER A 72 -30.31 24.24 28.75
CA SER A 72 -30.72 23.19 29.68
C SER A 72 -30.26 23.42 31.11
N ASP A 73 -29.18 24.15 31.39
CA ASP A 73 -28.84 24.58 32.75
C ASP A 73 -29.94 25.49 33.32
N ALA A 74 -30.45 26.42 32.49
CA ALA A 74 -31.57 27.26 32.85
C ALA A 74 -32.89 26.49 33.14
N VAL A 75 -33.03 25.25 32.66
CA VAL A 75 -34.27 24.46 32.75
C VAL A 75 -34.15 23.23 33.66
N LEU A 76 -32.99 22.59 33.70
CA LEU A 76 -32.69 21.31 34.35
C LEU A 76 -31.68 21.43 35.50
N GLY A 77 -31.07 22.60 35.71
CA GLY A 77 -30.10 22.84 36.79
C GLY A 77 -28.84 21.99 36.65
N LEU A 78 -28.37 21.75 35.42
CA LEU A 78 -27.14 21.01 35.16
C LEU A 78 -25.95 21.79 35.71
N SER A 79 -25.31 21.28 36.77
CA SER A 79 -24.20 21.99 37.44
C SER A 79 -23.15 22.50 36.44
N GLY A 80 -22.79 23.78 36.51
CA GLY A 80 -21.73 24.39 35.68
C GLY A 80 -20.38 23.65 35.74
N VAL A 81 -20.19 22.78 36.73
CA VAL A 81 -19.07 21.83 36.82
C VAL A 81 -19.05 20.87 35.61
N ILE A 82 -20.19 20.30 35.19
CA ILE A 82 -20.26 19.34 34.07
C ILE A 82 -19.86 20.04 32.76
N LEU A 83 -20.37 21.25 32.54
CA LEU A 83 -20.02 22.08 31.38
C LEU A 83 -18.53 22.39 31.34
N THR A 84 -17.97 22.79 32.49
CA THR A 84 -16.53 23.05 32.62
C THR A 84 -15.71 21.81 32.30
N VAL A 85 -16.10 20.64 32.85
CA VAL A 85 -15.40 19.37 32.59
C VAL A 85 -15.45 19.01 31.10
N MET A 86 -16.62 19.13 30.44
CA MET A 86 -16.71 18.85 29.01
C MET A 86 -15.88 19.83 28.18
N ALA A 87 -15.92 21.13 28.48
CA ALA A 87 -15.11 22.13 27.79
C ALA A 87 -13.61 21.84 27.92
N VAL A 88 -13.15 21.44 29.11
CA VAL A 88 -11.77 21.02 29.36
C VAL A 88 -11.41 19.78 28.54
N ILE A 89 -12.27 18.75 28.52
CA ILE A 89 -12.05 17.54 27.70
C ILE A 89 -11.99 17.90 26.21
N GLY A 90 -12.91 18.75 25.73
CA GLY A 90 -12.94 19.22 24.35
C GLY A 90 -11.66 19.96 23.97
N LEU A 91 -11.19 20.89 24.82
CA LEU A 91 -9.94 21.61 24.61
C LEU A 91 -8.74 20.67 24.51
N PHE A 92 -8.62 19.70 25.43
CA PHE A 92 -7.55 18.70 25.38
C PHE A 92 -7.65 17.83 24.13
N ALA A 93 -8.86 17.43 23.73
CA ALA A 93 -9.07 16.62 22.55
C ALA A 93 -8.69 17.35 21.25
N GLY A 94 -9.15 18.59 21.08
CA GLY A 94 -8.83 19.43 19.92
C GLY A 94 -7.33 19.75 19.85
N THR A 95 -6.72 20.11 20.99
CA THR A 95 -5.28 20.38 21.07
C THR A 95 -4.46 19.14 20.73
N ALA A 96 -4.79 17.98 21.33
CA ALA A 96 -4.13 16.72 21.03
C ALA A 96 -4.26 16.35 19.56
N ALA A 97 -5.45 16.55 18.96
CA ALA A 97 -5.66 16.27 17.55
C ALA A 97 -4.81 17.17 16.64
N ILE A 98 -4.67 18.46 16.96
CA ILE A 98 -3.78 19.38 16.23
C ILE A 98 -2.32 18.92 16.34
N PHE A 99 -1.84 18.60 17.54
CA PHE A 99 -0.46 18.13 17.73
C PHE A 99 -0.19 16.82 16.99
N LEU A 100 -1.10 15.86 17.09
CA LEU A 100 -0.96 14.56 16.42
C LEU A 100 -1.10 14.66 14.90
N GLY A 101 -1.97 15.55 14.41
CA GLY A 101 -2.25 15.77 12.99
C GLY A 101 -1.18 16.60 12.28
N ASN A 102 -0.79 17.75 12.84
CA ASN A 102 0.12 18.69 12.19
C ASN A 102 1.59 18.39 12.45
N VAL A 103 1.94 18.02 13.69
CA VAL A 103 3.35 17.79 14.04
C VAL A 103 3.79 16.38 13.63
N GLY A 104 2.84 15.47 13.39
CA GLY A 104 3.12 14.13 12.87
C GLY A 104 4.08 13.31 13.73
N VAL A 105 4.30 13.71 14.99
CA VAL A 105 5.42 13.23 15.83
C VAL A 105 5.36 11.72 16.03
N LEU A 106 4.14 11.17 16.14
CA LEU A 106 3.92 9.75 16.37
C LEU A 106 3.62 8.98 15.08
N THR A 107 2.93 9.61 14.12
CA THR A 107 2.55 8.96 12.86
C THR A 107 3.73 8.88 11.89
N GLY A 108 4.61 9.89 11.84
CA GLY A 108 5.72 9.97 10.90
C GLY A 108 6.71 8.81 11.00
N LYS A 109 7.18 8.49 12.23
CA LYS A 109 8.13 7.39 12.45
C LYS A 109 7.51 6.02 12.18
N ALA A 110 6.30 5.77 12.71
CA ALA A 110 5.62 4.49 12.51
C ALA A 110 5.23 4.27 11.05
N LYS A 111 4.79 5.33 10.35
CA LYS A 111 4.50 5.30 8.92
C LYS A 111 5.75 5.09 8.08
N ARG A 112 6.84 5.79 8.37
CA ARG A 112 8.14 5.59 7.71
C ARG A 112 8.61 4.14 7.88
N ALA A 113 8.58 3.62 9.10
CA ALA A 113 8.94 2.23 9.38
C ALA A 113 8.03 1.25 8.63
N TRP A 114 6.72 1.48 8.56
CA TRP A 114 5.81 0.66 7.76
C TRP A 114 6.19 0.67 6.27
N LEU A 115 6.46 1.85 5.69
CA LEU A 115 6.83 1.98 4.29
C LEU A 115 8.20 1.37 3.98
N GLN A 116 9.16 1.46 4.91
CA GLN A 116 10.46 0.79 4.82
C GLN A 116 10.31 -0.73 4.83
N ASN A 117 9.55 -1.28 5.78
CA ASN A 117 9.23 -2.71 5.79
C ASN A 117 8.58 -3.14 4.46
N ARG A 118 7.66 -2.33 3.93
CA ARG A 118 7.02 -2.62 2.64
C ARG A 118 8.02 -2.60 1.48
N LEU A 119 8.88 -1.58 1.41
CA LEU A 119 9.96 -1.48 0.43
C LEU A 119 10.87 -2.71 0.48
N VAL A 120 11.33 -3.13 1.67
CA VAL A 120 12.14 -4.34 1.82
C VAL A 120 11.39 -5.58 1.30
N THR A 121 10.12 -5.77 1.64
CA THR A 121 9.36 -6.94 1.16
C THR A 121 9.18 -6.98 -0.37
N GLU A 122 9.04 -5.82 -1.02
CA GLU A 122 8.96 -5.77 -2.48
C GLU A 122 10.34 -5.99 -3.11
N ARG A 123 11.40 -5.41 -2.57
CA ARG A 123 12.77 -5.62 -3.08
C ARG A 123 13.28 -7.03 -2.86
N LEU A 124 12.93 -7.71 -1.77
CA LEU A 124 13.21 -9.14 -1.58
C LEU A 124 12.52 -10.01 -2.65
N ARG A 125 11.27 -9.66 -3.00
CA ARG A 125 10.54 -10.32 -4.10
C ARG A 125 11.23 -10.07 -5.44
N GLN A 126 11.53 -8.81 -5.75
CA GLN A 126 12.21 -8.45 -7.00
C GLN A 126 13.59 -9.11 -7.08
N TRP A 127 14.38 -9.10 -6.02
CA TRP A 127 15.69 -9.76 -5.97
C TRP A 127 15.59 -11.23 -6.37
N ASN A 128 14.62 -11.95 -5.81
CA ASN A 128 14.46 -13.38 -6.10
C ASN A 128 14.26 -13.63 -7.60
N TYR A 129 13.38 -12.86 -8.23
CA TYR A 129 13.06 -13.01 -9.64
C TYR A 129 14.13 -12.45 -10.56
N GLN A 130 14.68 -11.27 -10.26
CA GLN A 130 15.78 -10.66 -10.99
C GLN A 130 17.02 -11.57 -10.99
N TYR A 131 17.36 -12.18 -9.85
CA TYR A 131 18.46 -13.14 -9.75
C TYR A 131 18.25 -14.32 -10.70
N MET A 132 17.07 -14.95 -10.65
CA MET A 132 16.79 -16.12 -11.51
C MET A 132 16.79 -15.77 -13.00
N ILE A 133 16.28 -14.60 -13.38
CA ILE A 133 16.28 -14.14 -14.78
C ILE A 133 17.71 -13.85 -15.25
N ALA A 134 18.48 -13.12 -14.46
CA ALA A 134 19.85 -12.70 -14.81
C ALA A 134 20.83 -13.88 -14.88
N HIS A 135 20.52 -14.97 -14.18
CA HIS A 135 21.31 -16.20 -14.12
C HIS A 135 20.56 -17.39 -14.75
N ALA A 136 19.69 -17.14 -15.73
CA ALA A 136 18.88 -18.19 -16.34
C ALA A 136 19.73 -19.27 -17.03
N SER A 137 20.84 -18.90 -17.68
CA SER A 137 21.81 -19.83 -18.27
C SER A 137 22.50 -20.67 -17.20
N ASP A 138 23.09 -20.01 -16.19
CA ASP A 138 23.82 -20.68 -15.10
C ASP A 138 22.88 -21.63 -14.34
N LEU A 139 21.62 -21.24 -14.18
CA LEU A 139 20.59 -22.05 -13.56
C LEU A 139 20.27 -23.30 -14.40
N ALA A 140 20.19 -23.15 -15.72
CA ALA A 140 19.92 -24.28 -16.61
C ALA A 140 21.06 -25.30 -16.57
N ASP A 141 22.30 -24.85 -16.55
CA ASP A 141 23.48 -25.71 -16.41
C ASP A 141 23.52 -26.39 -15.04
N ALA A 142 23.15 -25.66 -13.97
CA ALA A 142 23.07 -26.20 -12.63
C ALA A 142 21.95 -27.24 -12.47
N ALA A 143 20.82 -27.12 -13.18
CA ALA A 143 19.69 -28.03 -13.03
C ALA A 143 20.05 -29.50 -13.30
N GLY A 144 21.02 -29.78 -14.18
CA GLY A 144 21.44 -31.14 -14.53
C GLY A 144 22.55 -31.76 -13.66
N ASN A 145 23.17 -30.99 -12.74
CA ASN A 145 24.39 -31.40 -12.05
C ASN A 145 24.38 -30.99 -10.56
N GLU A 146 24.54 -31.93 -9.63
CA GLU A 146 24.58 -31.66 -8.18
C GLU A 146 25.69 -30.67 -7.78
N GLU A 147 26.88 -30.77 -8.39
CA GLU A 147 27.99 -29.83 -8.15
C GLU A 147 27.65 -28.41 -8.69
N GLY A 148 26.97 -28.36 -9.84
CA GLY A 148 26.44 -27.13 -10.40
C GLY A 148 25.40 -26.48 -9.48
N ARG A 149 24.45 -27.27 -8.95
CA ARG A 149 23.45 -26.81 -7.96
C ARG A 149 24.13 -26.23 -6.71
N ALA A 150 25.11 -26.94 -6.16
CA ALA A 150 25.84 -26.48 -4.98
C ALA A 150 26.59 -25.15 -5.24
N THR A 151 27.20 -25.02 -6.43
CA THR A 151 27.91 -23.80 -6.84
C THR A 151 26.94 -22.63 -7.01
N TRP A 152 25.81 -22.84 -7.69
CA TRP A 152 24.78 -21.83 -7.90
C TRP A 152 24.18 -21.36 -6.57
N LEU A 153 23.89 -22.28 -5.65
CA LEU A 153 23.36 -21.96 -4.31
C LEU A 153 24.35 -21.09 -3.51
N ARG A 154 25.64 -21.44 -3.54
CA ARG A 154 26.69 -20.64 -2.88
C ARG A 154 26.79 -19.23 -3.46
N GLN A 155 26.74 -19.10 -4.78
CA GLN A 155 26.76 -17.77 -5.44
C GLN A 155 25.53 -16.94 -5.06
N ARG A 156 24.36 -17.58 -5.02
CA ARG A 156 23.11 -16.92 -4.62
C ARG A 156 23.14 -16.48 -3.16
N GLU A 157 23.71 -17.28 -2.27
CA GLU A 157 23.90 -16.92 -0.87
C GLU A 157 24.83 -15.70 -0.72
N ILE A 158 25.96 -15.68 -1.45
CA ILE A 158 26.88 -14.52 -1.49
C ILE A 158 26.15 -13.27 -2.00
N ALA A 159 25.42 -13.38 -3.11
CA ALA A 159 24.66 -12.26 -3.67
C ALA A 159 23.56 -11.77 -2.72
N TYR A 160 22.96 -12.67 -1.94
CA TYR A 160 21.98 -12.30 -0.93
C TYR A 160 22.63 -11.57 0.26
N GLY A 161 23.79 -12.02 0.73
CA GLY A 161 24.57 -11.33 1.76
C GLY A 161 24.96 -9.90 1.33
N ARG A 162 25.26 -9.71 0.04
CA ARG A 162 25.47 -8.36 -0.52
C ARG A 162 24.22 -7.50 -0.44
N LEU A 163 23.05 -8.03 -0.84
CA LEU A 163 21.77 -7.31 -0.70
C LEU A 163 21.49 -6.91 0.76
N GLN A 164 21.76 -7.81 1.71
CA GLN A 164 21.56 -7.51 3.13
C GLN A 164 22.41 -6.29 3.54
N THR A 165 23.71 -6.32 3.22
CA THR A 165 24.66 -5.28 3.62
C THR A 165 24.45 -3.95 2.87
N SER A 166 24.16 -4.01 1.56
CA SER A 166 24.06 -2.81 0.72
C SER A 166 22.70 -2.14 0.80
N PHE A 167 21.63 -2.90 1.04
CA PHE A 167 20.27 -2.38 0.95
C PHE A 167 19.50 -2.50 2.28
N ILE A 168 19.44 -3.69 2.88
CA ILE A 168 18.59 -3.93 4.06
C ILE A 168 19.14 -3.18 5.28
N ASP A 169 20.45 -3.27 5.51
CA ASP A 169 21.11 -2.58 6.62
C ASP A 169 21.15 -1.06 6.44
N GLN A 170 20.95 -0.59 5.20
CA GLN A 170 20.96 0.82 4.81
C GLN A 170 19.56 1.37 4.47
N ILE A 171 18.50 0.68 4.91
CA ILE A 171 17.12 0.96 4.50
C ILE A 171 16.66 2.40 4.79
N ASP A 172 17.23 3.06 5.79
CA ASP A 172 16.94 4.46 6.09
C ASP A 172 17.40 5.44 5.00
N ALA A 173 18.63 5.25 4.51
CA ALA A 173 19.20 6.03 3.43
C ALA A 173 18.51 5.69 2.10
N GLU A 174 18.38 4.38 1.84
CA GLU A 174 17.73 3.87 0.63
C GLU A 174 16.30 4.37 0.51
N TYR A 175 15.46 4.21 1.53
CA TYR A 175 14.07 4.68 1.49
C TYR A 175 13.95 6.16 1.06
N SER A 176 14.89 7.00 1.47
CA SER A 176 14.90 8.42 1.14
C SER A 176 15.14 8.67 -0.35
N SER A 177 15.94 7.82 -1.03
CA SER A 177 16.16 7.88 -2.47
C SER A 177 14.89 7.50 -3.26
N TYR A 178 14.14 6.49 -2.79
CA TYR A 178 12.90 6.04 -3.42
C TYR A 178 11.79 7.09 -3.38
N ILE A 179 11.62 7.79 -2.25
CA ILE A 179 10.57 8.83 -2.13
C ILE A 179 10.94 10.15 -2.81
N ALA A 180 12.21 10.36 -3.12
CA ALA A 180 12.68 11.51 -3.87
C ALA A 180 12.30 11.42 -5.36
N ILE A 181 12.04 10.20 -5.87
CA ILE A 181 11.58 9.99 -7.23
C ILE A 181 10.18 10.61 -7.39
N ASN A 182 10.05 11.53 -8.35
CA ASN A 182 8.75 11.99 -8.80
C ASN A 182 8.12 10.91 -9.70
N PRO A 183 6.94 10.35 -9.39
CA PRO A 183 6.29 9.37 -10.26
C PRO A 183 5.83 9.95 -11.60
N ALA A 184 5.80 11.29 -11.75
CA ALA A 184 5.58 11.95 -13.03
C ALA A 184 6.84 11.94 -13.92
N THR A 185 7.99 11.51 -13.41
CA THR A 185 9.20 11.33 -14.23
C THR A 185 8.90 10.29 -15.31
N PRO A 186 9.17 10.61 -16.59
CA PRO A 186 8.94 9.68 -17.69
C PRO A 186 9.59 8.30 -17.48
N TYR A 187 8.93 7.26 -17.99
CA TYR A 187 9.33 5.86 -17.82
C TYR A 187 10.78 5.60 -18.28
N ASP A 188 11.10 6.11 -19.47
CA ASP A 188 12.41 6.03 -20.10
C ASP A 188 13.50 6.69 -19.23
N VAL A 189 13.17 7.79 -18.57
CA VAL A 189 14.08 8.49 -17.68
C VAL A 189 14.35 7.70 -16.39
N LEU A 190 13.38 6.97 -15.85
CA LEU A 190 13.55 6.18 -14.62
C LEU A 190 14.32 4.88 -14.82
N ILE A 191 14.36 4.35 -16.04
CA ILE A 191 15.04 3.09 -16.36
C ILE A 191 16.44 3.31 -16.92
N ASN A 192 16.73 4.53 -17.37
CA ASN A 192 18.08 4.93 -17.73
C ASN A 192 18.92 5.16 -16.46
N ASP A 193 20.09 4.52 -16.40
CA ASP A 193 20.96 4.52 -15.22
C ASP A 193 21.64 5.89 -14.96
N ASP A 194 21.43 6.86 -15.85
CA ASP A 194 22.03 8.20 -15.77
C ASP A 194 21.32 9.14 -14.78
N MET A 195 20.17 8.73 -14.25
CA MET A 195 19.42 9.54 -13.28
C MET A 195 19.83 9.25 -11.84
N PRO A 196 19.95 10.28 -10.99
CA PRO A 196 20.12 10.09 -9.56
C PRO A 196 18.85 9.45 -8.98
N GLY A 197 18.92 8.13 -8.74
CA GLY A 197 17.82 7.36 -8.18
C GLY A 197 18.23 5.91 -7.89
N PRO A 198 17.43 5.19 -7.08
CA PRO A 198 17.66 3.78 -6.83
C PRO A 198 17.53 2.97 -8.14
N PRO A 199 18.43 2.01 -8.40
CA PRO A 199 18.40 1.26 -9.64
C PRO A 199 17.22 0.28 -9.65
N VAL A 200 16.59 0.14 -10.82
CA VAL A 200 15.52 -0.85 -11.05
C VAL A 200 16.02 -2.26 -10.74
N TRP A 201 17.20 -2.57 -11.26
CA TRP A 201 17.94 -3.82 -11.03
C TRP A 201 18.83 -3.67 -9.80
N LEU A 202 18.70 -4.62 -8.86
CA LEU A 202 19.44 -4.55 -7.59
C LEU A 202 20.95 -4.64 -7.75
N GLU A 203 21.42 -5.34 -8.78
CA GLU A 203 22.84 -5.43 -9.13
C GLU A 203 23.02 -4.92 -10.57
N PRO A 204 23.83 -3.85 -10.79
CA PRO A 204 24.05 -3.30 -12.13
C PRO A 204 24.62 -4.31 -13.13
N SER A 205 25.40 -5.29 -12.66
CA SER A 205 25.93 -6.36 -13.52
C SER A 205 24.83 -7.25 -14.09
N TRP A 206 23.73 -7.46 -13.37
CA TRP A 206 22.62 -8.28 -13.86
C TRP A 206 21.93 -7.65 -15.05
N LYS A 207 21.82 -6.32 -15.07
CA LYS A 207 21.27 -5.58 -16.20
C LYS A 207 22.16 -5.73 -17.45
N LYS A 208 23.48 -5.78 -17.30
CA LYS A 208 24.41 -6.03 -18.42
C LYS A 208 24.21 -7.43 -19.00
N ASN A 209 23.99 -8.42 -18.14
CA ASN A 209 23.76 -9.80 -18.54
C ASN A 209 22.43 -9.98 -19.30
N ILE A 210 21.47 -9.06 -19.19
CA ILE A 210 20.18 -9.14 -19.92
C ILE A 210 20.36 -9.26 -21.45
N GLY A 211 21.37 -8.57 -22.01
CA GLY A 211 21.68 -8.68 -23.43
C GLY A 211 22.06 -10.10 -23.84
N GLU A 212 22.81 -10.79 -22.98
CA GLU A 212 23.20 -12.19 -23.14
C GLU A 212 22.03 -13.14 -22.85
N VAL A 213 21.18 -12.82 -21.86
CA VAL A 213 19.96 -13.57 -21.50
C VAL A 213 19.01 -13.69 -22.70
N SER A 214 18.94 -12.66 -23.56
CA SER A 214 18.13 -12.71 -24.80
C SER A 214 18.66 -13.70 -25.85
N THR A 215 19.87 -14.23 -25.67
CA THR A 215 20.51 -15.23 -26.55
C THR A 215 20.52 -16.64 -25.96
N VAL A 216 19.94 -16.82 -24.77
CA VAL A 216 19.85 -18.12 -24.10
C VAL A 216 19.06 -19.09 -24.97
N GLN A 217 19.68 -20.21 -25.31
CA GLN A 217 19.03 -21.25 -26.08
C GLN A 217 17.95 -21.94 -25.24
N SER A 218 16.86 -22.34 -25.89
CA SER A 218 15.82 -23.12 -25.23
C SER A 218 16.42 -24.43 -24.70
N SER A 219 16.19 -24.69 -23.42
CA SER A 219 16.51 -25.94 -22.75
C SER A 219 15.36 -26.31 -21.82
N PRO A 220 15.17 -27.59 -21.47
CA PRO A 220 14.08 -28.01 -20.58
C PRO A 220 14.07 -27.25 -19.24
N ALA A 221 15.25 -26.93 -18.70
CA ALA A 221 15.38 -26.16 -17.46
C ALA A 221 14.98 -24.69 -17.64
N VAL A 222 15.34 -24.04 -18.74
CA VAL A 222 14.92 -22.65 -19.02
C VAL A 222 13.40 -22.60 -19.24
N GLU A 223 12.83 -23.59 -19.93
CA GLU A 223 11.38 -23.68 -20.13
C GLU A 223 10.63 -23.86 -18.80
N GLN A 224 11.12 -24.74 -17.92
CA GLN A 224 10.57 -24.89 -16.56
C GLN A 224 10.71 -23.58 -15.76
N LEU A 225 11.82 -22.86 -15.89
CA LEU A 225 12.03 -21.59 -15.19
C LEU A 225 10.98 -20.56 -15.62
N LEU A 226 10.79 -20.44 -16.94
CA LEU A 226 9.85 -19.49 -17.49
C LEU A 226 8.40 -19.87 -17.19
N ASP A 227 8.04 -21.16 -17.17
CA ASP A 227 6.71 -21.60 -16.71
C ASP A 227 6.51 -21.31 -15.21
N ALA A 228 7.49 -21.63 -14.36
CA ALA A 228 7.44 -21.31 -12.93
C ALA A 228 7.32 -19.79 -12.71
N TYR A 229 8.08 -18.99 -13.45
CA TYR A 229 7.99 -17.53 -13.45
C TYR A 229 6.58 -17.07 -13.84
N TYR A 230 6.06 -17.57 -14.95
CA TYR A 230 4.72 -17.26 -15.43
C TYR A 230 3.66 -17.52 -14.36
N ARG A 231 3.66 -18.72 -13.77
CA ARG A 231 2.64 -19.09 -12.76
C ARG A 231 2.79 -18.34 -11.44
N LEU A 232 3.99 -18.26 -10.90
CA LEU A 232 4.22 -17.72 -9.55
C LEU A 232 4.30 -16.19 -9.54
N ARG A 233 4.77 -15.58 -10.63
CA ARG A 233 5.00 -14.14 -10.74
C ARG A 233 3.93 -13.45 -11.57
N VAL A 234 3.73 -13.85 -12.83
CA VAL A 234 2.79 -13.17 -13.74
C VAL A 234 1.35 -13.40 -13.28
N LEU A 235 0.91 -14.67 -13.21
CA LEU A 235 -0.45 -15.02 -12.80
C LEU A 235 -0.72 -14.62 -11.35
N GLY A 236 0.26 -14.79 -10.46
CA GLY A 236 0.15 -14.35 -9.06
C GLY A 236 -0.14 -12.85 -8.93
N GLN A 237 0.51 -12.00 -9.75
CA GLN A 237 0.23 -10.56 -9.75
C GLN A 237 -1.13 -10.23 -10.36
N LEU A 238 -1.52 -10.89 -11.46
CA LEU A 238 -2.85 -10.71 -12.05
C LEU A 238 -3.97 -11.09 -11.07
N GLN A 239 -3.84 -12.23 -10.41
CA GLN A 239 -4.79 -12.68 -9.41
C GLN A 239 -4.87 -11.72 -8.22
N TYR A 240 -3.71 -11.27 -7.71
CA TYR A 240 -3.67 -10.29 -6.62
C TYR A 240 -4.35 -8.97 -7.00
N ASN A 241 -4.06 -8.44 -8.21
CA ASN A 241 -4.66 -7.20 -8.69
C ASN A 241 -6.17 -7.33 -8.89
N ARG A 242 -6.63 -8.45 -9.49
CA ARG A 242 -8.05 -8.75 -9.67
C ARG A 242 -8.78 -8.83 -8.33
N TYR A 243 -8.23 -9.58 -7.38
CA TYR A 243 -8.74 -9.67 -6.01
C TYR A 243 -8.88 -8.29 -5.37
N LYS A 244 -7.83 -7.46 -5.48
CA LYS A 244 -7.84 -6.12 -4.91
C LYS A 244 -8.91 -5.21 -5.55
N LEU A 245 -9.14 -5.37 -6.86
CA LEU A 245 -10.13 -4.62 -7.63
C LEU A 245 -11.54 -5.21 -7.57
N GLU A 246 -11.80 -6.23 -6.76
CA GLU A 246 -13.16 -6.72 -6.53
C GLU A 246 -14.08 -5.60 -6.01
N GLU A 247 -15.33 -5.63 -6.46
CA GLU A 247 -16.36 -4.67 -6.04
C GLU A 247 -17.00 -5.00 -4.69
N GLU A 248 -16.79 -6.21 -4.22
CA GLU A 248 -17.31 -6.75 -2.98
C GLU A 248 -16.16 -7.15 -2.05
N GLY A 249 -16.45 -7.26 -0.76
CA GLY A 249 -15.49 -7.71 0.24
C GLY A 249 -15.27 -6.73 1.40
N LYS A 250 -14.13 -6.90 2.09
CA LYS A 250 -13.81 -6.15 3.31
C LYS A 250 -13.39 -4.71 3.00
N PHE A 251 -13.99 -3.73 3.66
CA PHE A 251 -13.68 -2.31 3.50
C PHE A 251 -12.16 -2.02 3.53
N TRP A 252 -11.42 -2.60 4.47
CA TRP A 252 -9.99 -2.33 4.63
C TRP A 252 -9.06 -2.96 3.57
N VAL A 253 -9.61 -3.77 2.67
CA VAL A 253 -8.86 -4.52 1.65
C VAL A 253 -9.14 -3.99 0.25
N HIS A 254 -10.41 -3.74 -0.08
CA HIS A 254 -10.83 -3.42 -1.45
C HIS A 254 -11.08 -1.91 -1.62
N PRO A 255 -10.24 -1.18 -2.38
CA PRO A 255 -10.40 0.26 -2.55
C PRO A 255 -11.69 0.67 -3.29
N ARG A 256 -12.27 -0.18 -4.16
CA ARG A 256 -13.58 0.09 -4.77
C ARG A 256 -14.70 0.14 -3.73
N VAL A 257 -14.67 -0.77 -2.75
CA VAL A 257 -15.59 -0.77 -1.61
C VAL A 257 -15.39 0.48 -0.76
N GLN A 258 -14.13 0.90 -0.54
CA GLN A 258 -13.82 2.12 0.19
C GLN A 258 -14.41 3.36 -0.48
N ALA A 259 -14.10 3.58 -1.76
CA ALA A 259 -14.59 4.72 -2.53
C ALA A 259 -16.13 4.77 -2.53
N ARG A 260 -16.79 3.65 -2.82
CA ARG A 260 -18.25 3.55 -2.84
C ARG A 260 -18.87 3.91 -1.49
N ARG A 261 -18.38 3.32 -0.40
CA ARG A 261 -18.94 3.55 0.95
C ARG A 261 -18.65 4.96 1.46
N LEU A 262 -17.43 5.47 1.29
CA LEU A 262 -17.08 6.82 1.74
C LEU A 262 -17.86 7.88 0.97
N LYS A 263 -17.98 7.74 -0.36
CA LYS A 263 -18.79 8.64 -1.20
C LYS A 263 -20.27 8.61 -0.83
N PHE A 264 -20.82 7.43 -0.57
CA PHE A 264 -22.21 7.28 -0.12
C PHE A 264 -22.41 7.98 1.23
N LEU A 265 -21.57 7.67 2.24
CA LEU A 265 -21.68 8.26 3.57
C LEU A 265 -21.50 9.78 3.56
N SER A 266 -20.53 10.31 2.80
CA SER A 266 -20.30 11.75 2.69
C SER A 266 -21.49 12.45 2.02
N SER A 267 -22.01 11.90 0.92
CA SER A 267 -23.21 12.45 0.25
C SER A 267 -24.44 12.41 1.17
N SER A 268 -24.71 11.29 1.83
CA SER A 268 -25.86 11.15 2.74
C SER A 268 -25.81 12.14 3.90
N THR A 269 -24.63 12.36 4.47
CA THR A 269 -24.48 13.27 5.62
C THR A 269 -24.62 14.74 5.22
N ILE A 270 -24.20 15.11 4.00
CA ILE A 270 -24.50 16.43 3.43
C ILE A 270 -26.01 16.62 3.24
N VAL A 271 -26.70 15.63 2.66
CA VAL A 271 -28.16 15.71 2.44
C VAL A 271 -28.91 15.84 3.77
N ILE A 272 -28.54 15.04 4.78
CA ILE A 272 -29.11 15.13 6.13
C ILE A 272 -28.85 16.52 6.73
N GLY A 273 -27.62 17.03 6.59
CA GLY A 273 -27.26 18.37 7.08
C GLY A 273 -28.12 19.47 6.46
N LEU A 274 -28.31 19.44 5.14
CA LEU A 274 -29.16 20.38 4.42
C LEU A 274 -30.64 20.26 4.81
N ALA A 275 -31.15 19.04 4.97
CA ALA A 275 -32.53 18.81 5.40
C ALA A 275 -32.77 19.32 6.83
N CYS A 276 -31.84 19.08 7.76
CA CYS A 276 -31.92 19.60 9.13
C CYS A 276 -31.84 21.13 9.16
N ASN A 277 -30.98 21.73 8.33
CA ASN A 277 -30.88 23.18 8.20
C ASN A 277 -32.18 23.79 7.64
N ALA A 278 -32.76 23.19 6.61
CA ALA A 278 -34.04 23.62 6.05
C ALA A 278 -35.17 23.52 7.09
N ALA A 279 -35.22 22.42 7.86
CA ALA A 279 -36.19 22.26 8.93
C ALA A 279 -36.03 23.35 10.01
N ALA A 280 -34.79 23.67 10.41
CA ALA A 280 -34.52 24.74 11.37
C ALA A 280 -35.05 26.10 10.88
N LEU A 281 -34.82 26.43 9.60
CA LEU A 281 -35.32 27.66 8.98
C LEU A 281 -36.85 27.68 8.88
N ILE A 282 -37.47 26.56 8.51
CA ILE A 282 -38.94 26.44 8.46
C ILE A 282 -39.53 26.69 9.84
N PHE A 283 -38.98 26.07 10.90
CA PHE A 283 -39.44 26.30 12.27
C PHE A 283 -39.38 27.77 12.67
N ILE A 284 -38.28 28.46 12.36
CA ILE A 284 -38.15 29.90 12.60
C ILE A 284 -39.22 30.69 11.83
N LEU A 285 -39.44 30.38 10.55
CA LEU A 285 -40.41 31.08 9.69
C LEU A 285 -41.86 30.89 10.15
N VAL A 286 -42.22 29.71 10.64
CA VAL A 286 -43.58 29.43 11.15
C VAL A 286 -43.77 29.82 12.62
N GLY A 287 -42.77 30.45 13.24
CA GLY A 287 -42.84 30.91 14.64
C GLY A 287 -42.68 29.81 15.68
N ILE A 288 -42.20 28.62 15.30
CA ILE A 288 -41.80 27.57 16.25
C ILE A 288 -40.47 27.97 16.89
N THR A 289 -40.53 28.30 18.18
CA THR A 289 -39.38 28.69 18.99
C THR A 289 -39.03 27.57 19.99
N GLY A 290 -37.88 27.70 20.67
CA GLY A 290 -37.43 26.74 21.68
C GLY A 290 -36.45 25.68 21.13
N LEU A 291 -36.54 24.45 21.64
CA LEU A 291 -35.52 23.42 21.42
C LEU A 291 -35.48 22.86 19.99
N PHE A 292 -36.60 22.86 19.26
CA PHE A 292 -36.68 22.27 17.92
C PHE A 292 -35.78 22.93 16.86
N PRO A 293 -35.84 24.26 16.63
CA PRO A 293 -34.94 24.91 15.66
C PRO A 293 -33.46 24.80 16.06
N ILE A 294 -33.16 24.80 17.36
CA ILE A 294 -31.80 24.65 17.88
C ILE A 294 -31.28 23.23 17.63
N ALA A 295 -32.06 22.20 17.99
CA ALA A 295 -31.70 20.81 17.76
C ALA A 295 -31.50 20.52 16.26
N ALA A 296 -32.39 21.04 15.41
CA ALA A 296 -32.25 20.93 13.95
C ALA A 296 -30.98 21.62 13.44
N GLY A 297 -30.65 22.81 13.95
CA GLY A 297 -29.39 23.50 13.63
C GLY A 297 -28.15 22.72 14.08
N VAL A 298 -28.13 22.21 15.31
CA VAL A 298 -27.03 21.39 15.84
C VAL A 298 -26.84 20.13 15.01
N LEU A 299 -27.93 19.41 14.70
CA LEU A 299 -27.88 18.22 13.83
C LEU A 299 -27.37 18.54 12.42
N ALA A 300 -27.73 19.72 11.88
CA ALA A 300 -27.21 20.17 10.60
C ALA A 300 -25.68 20.31 10.63
N VAL A 301 -25.15 21.02 11.63
CA VAL A 301 -23.70 21.22 11.75
C VAL A 301 -22.97 19.92 12.06
N LEU A 302 -23.51 19.06 12.93
CA LEU A 302 -22.94 17.75 13.23
C LEU A 302 -22.85 16.85 12.00
N SER A 303 -23.87 16.87 11.14
CA SER A 303 -23.88 16.10 9.89
C SER A 303 -22.81 16.59 8.91
N LEU A 304 -22.64 17.92 8.79
CA LEU A 304 -21.58 18.51 7.97
C LEU A 304 -20.19 18.19 8.52
N LEU A 305 -20.00 18.29 9.84
CA LEU A 305 -18.76 17.94 10.51
C LEU A 305 -18.40 16.46 10.30
N PHE A 306 -19.39 15.56 10.36
CA PHE A 306 -19.18 14.15 10.09
C PHE A 306 -18.79 13.90 8.62
N SER A 307 -19.36 14.66 7.67
CA SER A 307 -18.92 14.63 6.27
C SER A 307 -17.46 15.05 6.09
N VAL A 308 -17.01 16.08 6.80
CA VAL A 308 -15.58 16.49 6.82
C VAL A 308 -14.69 15.36 7.38
N CYS A 309 -15.13 14.67 8.42
CA CYS A 309 -14.39 13.52 8.98
C CYS A 309 -14.29 12.36 7.99
N ILE A 310 -15.39 12.05 7.28
CA ILE A 310 -15.40 11.05 6.19
C ILE A 310 -14.42 11.47 5.10
N LYS A 311 -14.39 12.76 4.73
CA LYS A 311 -13.48 13.28 3.73
C LYS A 311 -12.02 13.16 4.17
N ALA A 312 -11.71 13.42 5.43
CA ALA A 312 -10.37 13.21 5.98
C ALA A 312 -9.93 11.73 5.93
N VAL A 313 -10.85 10.79 6.18
CA VAL A 313 -10.57 9.35 6.00
C VAL A 313 -10.34 9.01 4.53
N GLU A 314 -11.14 9.55 3.62
CA GLU A 314 -10.98 9.36 2.17
C GLU A 314 -9.65 9.92 1.65
N GLU A 315 -9.25 11.12 2.08
CA GLU A 315 -7.97 11.74 1.71
C GLU A 315 -6.75 10.99 2.26
N GLY A 316 -6.89 10.32 3.40
CA GLY A 316 -5.86 9.43 3.93
C GLY A 316 -5.75 8.13 3.14
N LEU A 317 -6.87 7.43 2.93
CA LEU A 317 -6.89 6.14 2.23
C LEU A 317 -6.63 6.27 0.72
N GLN A 318 -6.99 7.40 0.12
CA GLN A 318 -6.88 7.69 -1.32
C GLN A 318 -7.41 6.56 -2.22
N PRO A 319 -8.64 6.06 -2.00
CA PRO A 319 -9.11 4.85 -2.66
C PRO A 319 -9.18 4.98 -4.19
N GLU A 320 -9.54 6.14 -4.72
CA GLU A 320 -9.57 6.39 -6.18
C GLU A 320 -8.18 6.30 -6.81
N ARG A 321 -7.17 6.87 -6.13
CA ARG A 321 -5.78 6.79 -6.59
C ARG A 321 -5.25 5.36 -6.53
N GLU A 322 -5.60 4.63 -5.47
CA GLU A 322 -5.26 3.21 -5.32
C GLU A 322 -5.88 2.34 -6.43
N ILE A 323 -7.15 2.61 -6.80
CA ILE A 323 -7.83 1.96 -7.92
C ILE A 323 -7.08 2.24 -9.22
N GLN A 324 -6.81 3.53 -9.50
CA GLN A 324 -6.13 3.92 -10.73
C GLN A 324 -4.75 3.25 -10.84
N ARG A 325 -3.92 3.32 -9.79
CA ARG A 325 -2.61 2.66 -9.76
C ARG A 325 -2.71 1.15 -10.02
N THR A 326 -3.67 0.48 -9.36
CA THR A 326 -3.84 -0.98 -9.50
C THR A 326 -4.33 -1.35 -10.90
N VAL A 327 -5.23 -0.57 -11.50
CA VAL A 327 -5.72 -0.77 -12.87
C VAL A 327 -4.59 -0.58 -13.89
N ASP A 328 -3.79 0.48 -13.73
CA ASP A 328 -2.68 0.75 -14.64
C ASP A 328 -1.58 -0.31 -14.52
N TYR A 329 -1.28 -0.76 -13.30
CA TYR A 329 -0.39 -1.90 -13.08
C TYR A 329 -0.95 -3.18 -13.71
N GLN A 330 -2.22 -3.50 -13.48
CA GLN A 330 -2.87 -4.68 -14.07
C GLN A 330 -2.75 -4.69 -15.60
N ARG A 331 -3.04 -3.58 -16.29
CA ARG A 331 -2.93 -3.47 -17.75
C ARG A 331 -1.52 -3.78 -18.25
N ARG A 332 -0.49 -3.31 -17.53
CA ARG A 332 0.92 -3.59 -17.88
C ARG A 332 1.27 -5.07 -17.66
N VAL A 333 0.78 -5.67 -16.58
CA VAL A 333 0.98 -7.11 -16.33
C VAL A 333 0.23 -7.96 -17.37
N GLU A 334 -0.97 -7.56 -17.81
CA GLU A 334 -1.71 -8.22 -18.90
C GLU A 334 -0.97 -8.12 -20.24
N ALA A 335 -0.32 -6.99 -20.52
CA ALA A 335 0.54 -6.86 -21.70
C ALA A 335 1.74 -7.84 -21.64
N VAL A 336 2.39 -7.96 -20.48
CA VAL A 336 3.45 -8.96 -20.25
C VAL A 336 2.91 -10.37 -20.44
N GLU A 337 1.76 -10.71 -19.83
CA GLU A 337 1.15 -12.04 -19.92
C GLU A 337 0.83 -12.42 -21.36
N LYS A 338 0.29 -11.48 -22.13
CA LYS A 338 0.05 -11.67 -23.56
C LYS A 338 1.34 -11.99 -24.31
N THR A 339 2.42 -11.23 -24.09
CA THR A 339 3.73 -11.52 -24.72
C THR A 339 4.26 -12.89 -24.30
N PHE A 340 4.10 -13.24 -23.02
CA PHE A 340 4.60 -14.49 -22.45
C PHE A 340 3.90 -15.73 -23.03
N THR A 341 2.59 -15.63 -23.28
CA THR A 341 1.74 -16.73 -23.78
C THR A 341 1.72 -16.83 -25.30
N THR A 342 1.94 -15.72 -26.01
CA THR A 342 1.93 -15.71 -27.48
C THR A 342 3.30 -15.99 -28.09
N SER A 343 4.39 -15.72 -27.37
CA SER A 343 5.73 -16.00 -27.86
C SER A 343 6.16 -17.44 -27.59
N SER A 344 6.60 -18.15 -28.65
CA SER A 344 7.35 -19.40 -28.54
C SER A 344 8.85 -19.18 -28.32
N ASP A 345 9.33 -17.95 -28.50
CA ASP A 345 10.74 -17.62 -28.34
C ASP A 345 11.09 -17.36 -26.86
N VAL A 346 12.12 -18.06 -26.39
CA VAL A 346 12.63 -17.97 -25.01
C VAL A 346 13.18 -16.58 -24.71
N GLY A 347 13.89 -15.98 -25.66
CA GLY A 347 14.44 -14.63 -25.51
C GLY A 347 13.34 -13.58 -25.31
N GLU A 348 12.28 -13.62 -26.11
CA GLU A 348 11.12 -12.74 -25.97
C GLU A 348 10.36 -12.96 -24.65
N ARG A 349 10.22 -14.20 -24.17
CA ARG A 349 9.64 -14.48 -22.84
C ARG A 349 10.51 -13.94 -21.70
N LEU A 350 11.84 -14.04 -21.82
CA LEU A 350 12.78 -13.46 -20.86
C LEU A 350 12.70 -11.92 -20.88
N LYS A 351 12.61 -11.29 -22.05
CA LYS A 351 12.37 -9.84 -22.17
C LYS A 351 11.05 -9.42 -21.52
N ALA A 352 9.99 -10.21 -21.70
CA ALA A 352 8.73 -9.98 -21.01
C ALA A 352 8.87 -10.10 -19.48
N ALA A 353 9.66 -11.07 -18.99
CA ALA A 353 9.96 -11.20 -17.57
C ALA A 353 10.71 -9.98 -17.02
N ILE A 354 11.72 -9.49 -17.74
CA ILE A 354 12.46 -8.26 -17.43
C ILE A 354 11.51 -7.07 -17.34
N HIS A 355 10.66 -6.89 -18.35
CA HIS A 355 9.71 -5.78 -18.40
C HIS A 355 8.71 -5.83 -17.23
N LEU A 356 8.34 -7.03 -16.75
CA LEU A 356 7.51 -7.16 -15.55
C LEU A 356 8.23 -6.68 -14.29
N GLU A 357 9.51 -7.00 -14.13
CA GLU A 357 10.27 -6.55 -12.95
C GLU A 357 10.48 -5.04 -12.96
N GLU A 358 10.70 -4.43 -14.13
CA GLU A 358 10.70 -2.96 -14.30
C GLU A 358 9.34 -2.36 -13.94
N THR A 359 8.25 -2.94 -14.45
CA THR A 359 6.89 -2.49 -14.16
C THR A 359 6.57 -2.61 -12.66
N ALA A 360 6.99 -3.70 -12.01
CA ALA A 360 6.80 -3.90 -10.57
C ALA A 360 7.59 -2.89 -9.74
N PHE A 361 8.79 -2.48 -10.20
CA PHE A 361 9.57 -1.44 -9.55
C PHE A 361 8.83 -0.10 -9.57
N LEU A 362 8.27 0.27 -10.71
CA LEU A 362 7.54 1.52 -10.85
C LEU A 362 6.25 1.56 -10.04
N GLU A 363 5.51 0.44 -9.99
CA GLU A 363 4.34 0.33 -9.10
C GLU A 363 4.73 0.54 -7.64
N MET A 364 5.85 -0.07 -7.21
CA MET A 364 6.37 0.09 -5.85
C MET A 364 6.81 1.54 -5.58
N VAL A 365 7.49 2.21 -6.50
CA VAL A 365 7.89 3.62 -6.36
C VAL A 365 6.66 4.52 -6.23
N ASP A 366 5.66 4.36 -7.11
CA ASP A 366 4.42 5.14 -7.02
C ASP A 366 3.63 4.83 -5.75
N PHE A 367 3.59 3.56 -5.31
CA PHE A 367 3.03 3.18 -4.01
C PHE A 367 3.72 3.93 -2.87
N LEU A 368 5.05 3.90 -2.81
CA LEU A 368 5.82 4.54 -1.74
C LEU A 368 5.63 6.05 -1.74
N TYR A 369 5.70 6.69 -2.90
CA TYR A 369 5.50 8.13 -3.05
C TYR A 369 4.09 8.56 -2.62
N THR A 370 3.07 7.85 -3.12
CA THR A 370 1.67 8.12 -2.80
C THR A 370 1.43 8.02 -1.30
N ASN A 371 1.84 6.90 -0.71
CA ASN A 371 1.60 6.65 0.70
C ASN A 371 2.48 7.53 1.59
N ALA A 372 3.70 7.87 1.20
CA ALA A 372 4.54 8.82 1.94
C ALA A 372 3.87 10.20 2.09
N ARG A 373 3.15 10.65 1.05
CA ARG A 373 2.44 11.94 1.03
C ARG A 373 1.02 11.91 1.60
N ALA A 374 0.41 10.73 1.73
CA ALA A 374 -0.92 10.58 2.32
C ALA A 374 -0.95 11.15 3.76
N ARG A 375 -2.00 11.91 4.11
CA ARG A 375 -2.14 12.53 5.44
C ARG A 375 -3.16 11.74 6.28
N PHE A 376 -2.96 11.71 7.59
CA PHE A 376 -3.89 11.18 8.60
C PHE A 376 -4.08 9.65 8.67
N VAL A 377 -4.49 8.96 7.60
CA VAL A 377 -4.85 7.52 7.61
C VAL A 377 -4.13 6.78 6.49
N VAL A 378 -3.65 5.55 6.71
CA VAL A 378 -3.06 4.68 5.66
C VAL A 378 -3.44 3.20 5.80
#